data_AF-A0A3A8M4Y6-F1
#
_entry.id   AF-A0A3A8M4Y6-F1
#
_cell.length_a   1.000
_cell.length_b   1.000
_cell.length_c   1.000
_cell.angle_alpha   90.00
_cell.angle_beta   90.00
_cell.angle_gamma   90.00
#
_symmetry.space_group_name_H-M   'P 1'
#
loop_
_entity.id
_entity.type
_entity.pdbx_description
1 polymer ?
#
loop_
_entity_poly.entity_id
_entity_poly.type
_entity_poly.pdbx_seq_one_letter_code
_entity_poly.pdbx_strand_id
1 'polypeptide(L)'
;PTPPVEPPKTPVVESPPPVTPPTVKPPVKQAGVRGPTRLRNPTQPSAIDALREARAALAARDPDRAVRMAQRSYTEQDNLAAHLLAIRVRCQTRDLANSLAESRKVTARERQEVASECQTYDIELPP
;
A
#
# COMPACT_ATOMS: atom_id res chain seq x y z
N PRO A 1 40.58 -5.22 56.62
CA PRO A 1 41.33 -6.37 56.06
C PRO A 1 40.54 -7.14 54.98
N THR A 2 40.88 -6.93 53.72
CA THR A 2 40.81 -7.91 52.61
C THR A 2 42.06 -8.83 52.69
N PRO A 3 42.12 -10.07 52.13
CA PRO A 3 42.26 -10.32 50.67
C PRO A 3 41.65 -11.71 50.21
N PRO A 4 42.01 -12.34 49.05
CA PRO A 4 41.13 -12.46 47.86
C PRO A 4 41.17 -13.82 47.06
N VAL A 5 40.55 -13.82 45.86
CA VAL A 5 40.88 -14.55 44.59
C VAL A 5 40.13 -15.86 44.17
N GLU A 6 39.51 -15.73 42.98
CA GLU A 6 38.94 -16.62 41.93
C GLU A 6 39.83 -17.79 41.37
N PRO A 7 39.49 -18.51 40.26
CA PRO A 7 38.24 -19.13 39.74
C PRO A 7 38.44 -20.58 39.19
N PRO A 8 37.41 -21.32 38.73
CA PRO A 8 37.60 -22.41 37.75
C PRO A 8 37.06 -22.06 36.35
N LYS A 9 37.88 -22.45 35.35
CA LYS A 9 37.77 -22.17 33.92
C LYS A 9 36.74 -23.09 33.25
N THR A 10 35.81 -22.52 32.49
CA THR A 10 35.00 -23.24 31.48
C THR A 10 35.80 -23.45 30.19
N PRO A 11 35.77 -24.64 29.56
CA PRO A 11 36.37 -24.85 28.26
C PRO A 11 35.52 -24.23 27.13
N VAL A 12 36.23 -23.72 26.12
CA VAL A 12 35.74 -23.11 24.88
C VAL A 12 35.57 -24.19 23.81
N VAL A 13 34.60 -23.99 22.89
CA VAL A 13 34.61 -24.27 21.43
C VAL A 13 33.27 -24.87 20.99
N GLU A 14 32.43 -24.05 20.34
CA GLU A 14 31.88 -24.36 19.01
C GLU A 14 31.33 -23.06 18.40
N SER A 15 31.87 -22.66 17.24
CA SER A 15 31.49 -21.46 16.50
C SER A 15 30.09 -21.60 15.86
N PRO A 16 29.35 -20.48 15.69
CA PRO A 16 27.96 -20.48 15.24
C PRO A 16 27.80 -20.82 13.75
N PRO A 17 26.68 -21.44 13.32
CA PRO A 17 26.29 -21.44 11.91
C PRO A 17 25.90 -20.01 11.47
N PRO A 18 26.27 -19.60 10.24
CA PRO A 18 25.82 -18.33 9.69
C PRO A 18 24.33 -18.42 9.35
N VAL A 19 23.46 -17.88 10.21
CA VAL A 19 22.07 -17.60 9.81
C VAL A 19 22.09 -16.32 9.00
N THR A 20 22.13 -16.48 7.69
CA THR A 20 21.90 -15.41 6.73
C THR A 20 20.53 -14.75 7.02
N PRO A 21 20.48 -13.43 7.26
CA PRO A 21 19.21 -12.72 7.26
C PRO A 21 18.66 -12.73 5.81
N PRO A 22 17.37 -13.04 5.57
CA PRO A 22 16.76 -12.68 4.31
C PRO A 22 16.65 -11.15 4.24
N THR A 23 17.65 -10.58 3.59
CA THR A 23 17.59 -9.45 2.67
C THR A 23 16.56 -8.38 3.01
N VAL A 24 17.09 -7.30 3.60
CA VAL A 24 16.58 -5.93 3.47
C VAL A 24 16.16 -5.71 2.00
N LYS A 25 14.86 -5.72 1.72
CA LYS A 25 14.35 -4.97 0.57
C LYS A 25 14.31 -3.51 1.04
N PRO A 26 15.04 -2.59 0.40
CA PRO A 26 15.05 -1.20 0.83
C PRO A 26 13.62 -0.64 0.80
N PRO A 27 13.28 0.35 1.64
CA PRO A 27 12.09 1.14 1.41
C PRO A 27 12.25 1.74 0.01
N VAL A 28 11.43 1.29 -0.94
CA VAL A 28 11.41 1.85 -2.27
C VAL A 28 11.00 3.30 -2.09
N LYS A 29 11.98 4.19 -2.09
CA LYS A 29 11.81 5.59 -2.44
C LYS A 29 11.31 5.58 -3.89
N GLN A 30 10.01 5.42 -4.10
CA GLN A 30 9.44 5.73 -5.40
C GLN A 30 9.41 7.24 -5.48
N ALA A 31 10.51 7.73 -6.05
CA ALA A 31 10.73 9.09 -6.45
C ALA A 31 9.46 9.65 -7.08
N GLY A 32 9.03 10.80 -6.57
CA GLY A 32 8.13 11.66 -7.30
C GLY A 32 8.75 12.00 -8.65
N VAL A 33 8.15 11.48 -9.72
CA VAL A 33 8.30 12.03 -11.06
C VAL A 33 6.96 12.67 -11.38
N ARG A 34 6.89 13.98 -11.22
CA ARG A 34 5.77 14.80 -11.69
C ARG A 34 5.77 14.80 -13.24
N GLY A 35 4.93 13.93 -13.83
CA GLY A 35 4.26 14.05 -15.14
C GLY A 35 4.97 13.47 -16.40
N PRO A 36 4.25 13.15 -17.50
CA PRO A 36 2.78 13.23 -17.75
C PRO A 36 2.12 11.85 -17.98
N THR A 37 0.84 11.72 -17.59
CA THR A 37 0.00 10.51 -17.76
C THR A 37 0.41 9.31 -16.89
N ARG A 38 -0.13 9.29 -15.66
CA ARG A 38 -0.17 8.08 -14.83
C ARG A 38 -0.74 6.93 -15.67
N LEU A 39 -0.09 5.77 -15.65
CA LEU A 39 -0.50 4.64 -16.48
C LEU A 39 -1.92 4.22 -16.07
N ARG A 40 -2.85 4.11 -17.04
CA ARG A 40 -4.26 3.89 -16.69
C ARG A 40 -4.45 2.55 -16.00
N ASN A 41 -3.85 1.51 -16.57
CA ASN A 41 -3.85 0.15 -16.01
C ASN A 41 -2.41 -0.26 -15.67
N PRO A 42 -2.21 -1.06 -14.61
CA PRO A 42 -0.90 -1.61 -14.32
C PRO A 42 -0.46 -2.59 -15.41
N THR A 43 0.85 -2.66 -15.65
CA THR A 43 1.51 -3.64 -16.53
C THR A 43 2.37 -4.61 -15.76
N GLN A 44 2.78 -4.26 -14.54
CA GLN A 44 3.54 -5.15 -13.68
C GLN A 44 2.64 -6.26 -13.13
N PRO A 45 3.06 -7.55 -13.20
CA PRO A 45 2.26 -8.68 -12.73
C PRO A 45 1.77 -8.52 -11.28
N SER A 46 2.65 -8.07 -10.37
CA SER A 46 2.28 -7.84 -8.96
C SER A 46 1.19 -6.78 -8.79
N ALA A 47 1.26 -5.69 -9.56
CA ALA A 47 0.26 -4.64 -9.55
C ALA A 47 -1.07 -5.08 -10.20
N ILE A 48 -1.02 -5.90 -11.26
CA ILE A 48 -2.19 -6.50 -11.91
C ILE A 48 -2.91 -7.45 -10.95
N ASP A 49 -2.17 -8.36 -10.31
CA ASP A 49 -2.73 -9.31 -9.35
C ASP A 49 -3.37 -8.58 -8.17
N ALA A 50 -2.69 -7.56 -7.63
CA ALA A 50 -3.24 -6.74 -6.56
C ALA A 50 -4.51 -5.99 -6.98
N LEU A 51 -4.58 -5.43 -8.19
CA LEU A 51 -5.78 -4.77 -8.69
C LEU A 51 -6.93 -5.77 -8.91
N ARG A 52 -6.62 -6.99 -9.38
CA ARG A 52 -7.61 -8.06 -9.54
C ARG A 52 -8.17 -8.49 -8.19
N GLU A 53 -7.32 -8.68 -7.20
CA GLU A 53 -7.73 -8.99 -5.83
C GLU A 53 -8.55 -7.87 -5.21
N ALA A 54 -8.21 -6.60 -5.46
CA ALA A 54 -8.99 -5.46 -5.00
C ALA A 54 -10.42 -5.48 -5.54
N ARG A 55 -10.58 -5.78 -6.83
CA ARG A 55 -11.90 -5.93 -7.47
C ARG A 55 -12.66 -7.14 -6.93
N ALA A 56 -11.98 -8.26 -6.69
CA ALA A 56 -12.59 -9.45 -6.11
C ALA A 56 -13.07 -9.20 -4.67
N ALA A 57 -12.26 -8.51 -3.86
CA ALA A 57 -12.65 -8.09 -2.51
C ALA A 57 -13.86 -7.14 -2.53
N LEU A 58 -13.92 -6.21 -3.48
CA LEU A 58 -15.07 -5.32 -3.65
C LEU A 58 -16.34 -6.11 -4.00
N ALA A 59 -16.23 -7.07 -4.92
CA ALA A 59 -17.35 -7.97 -5.27
C ALA A 59 -17.80 -8.84 -4.09
N ALA A 60 -16.85 -9.22 -3.22
CA ALA A 60 -17.11 -9.94 -1.97
C ALA A 60 -17.66 -9.05 -0.84
N ARG A 61 -17.92 -7.75 -1.09
CA ARG A 61 -18.34 -6.75 -0.09
C ARG A 61 -17.35 -6.59 1.07
N ASP A 62 -16.05 -6.75 0.79
CA ASP A 62 -14.96 -6.50 1.73
C ASP A 62 -14.21 -5.21 1.29
N PRO A 63 -14.72 -4.03 1.67
CA PRO A 63 -14.16 -2.76 1.23
C PRO A 63 -12.77 -2.49 1.82
N ASP A 64 -12.50 -2.93 3.05
CA ASP A 64 -11.20 -2.74 3.68
C ASP A 64 -10.10 -3.50 2.94
N ARG A 65 -10.39 -4.76 2.56
CA ARG A 65 -9.46 -5.53 1.73
C ARG A 65 -9.35 -4.95 0.33
N ALA A 66 -10.45 -4.49 -0.26
CA ALA A 66 -10.44 -3.86 -1.58
C ALA A 66 -9.53 -2.63 -1.61
N VAL A 67 -9.63 -1.74 -0.62
CA VAL A 67 -8.72 -0.60 -0.48
C VAL A 67 -7.29 -1.07 -0.31
N ARG A 68 -6.99 -1.96 0.65
CA ARG A 68 -5.61 -2.42 0.89
C ARG A 68 -4.95 -2.98 -0.39
N MET A 69 -5.68 -3.76 -1.16
CA MET A 69 -5.15 -4.35 -2.40
C MET A 69 -5.02 -3.31 -3.53
N ALA A 70 -5.93 -2.35 -3.62
CA ALA A 70 -5.79 -1.22 -4.54
C ALA A 70 -4.56 -0.38 -4.19
N GLN A 71 -4.36 -0.09 -2.90
CA GLN A 71 -3.19 0.63 -2.43
C GLN A 71 -1.89 -0.10 -2.75
N ARG A 72 -1.85 -1.41 -2.51
CA ARG A 72 -0.74 -2.26 -2.92
C ARG A 72 -0.48 -2.14 -4.42
N SER A 73 -1.51 -2.19 -5.27
CA SER A 73 -1.35 -2.08 -6.72
C SER A 73 -0.68 -0.76 -7.13
N TYR A 74 -1.14 0.40 -6.62
CA TYR A 74 -0.52 1.68 -6.98
C TYR A 74 0.84 1.90 -6.30
N THR A 75 1.15 1.21 -5.19
CA THR A 75 2.46 1.25 -4.53
C THR A 75 3.50 0.41 -5.28
N GLU A 76 3.08 -0.71 -5.87
CA GLU A 76 3.94 -1.52 -6.74
C GLU A 76 4.24 -0.76 -8.04
N GLN A 77 3.18 -0.26 -8.69
CA GLN A 77 3.28 0.55 -9.89
C GLN A 77 2.20 1.62 -9.91
N ASP A 78 2.57 2.89 -9.90
CA ASP A 78 1.61 4.00 -9.88
C ASP A 78 0.65 3.94 -11.09
N ASN A 79 -0.61 3.60 -10.81
CA ASN A 79 -1.61 3.35 -11.84
C ASN A 79 -2.98 3.93 -11.47
N LEU A 80 -3.65 4.54 -12.45
CA LEU A 80 -4.89 5.26 -12.22
C LEU A 80 -6.03 4.34 -11.77
N ALA A 81 -6.14 3.16 -12.37
CA ALA A 81 -7.21 2.22 -12.05
C ALA A 81 -7.27 1.85 -10.56
N ALA A 82 -6.11 1.68 -9.92
CA ALA A 82 -6.02 1.43 -8.49
C ALA A 82 -6.45 2.65 -7.64
N HIS A 83 -6.03 3.86 -8.00
CA HIS A 83 -6.46 5.08 -7.28
C HIS A 83 -7.97 5.29 -7.41
N LEU A 84 -8.54 5.16 -8.62
CA LEU A 84 -9.98 5.30 -8.83
C LEU A 84 -10.78 4.23 -8.08
N LEU A 85 -10.27 2.99 -8.04
CA LEU A 85 -10.91 1.91 -7.28
C LEU A 85 -10.89 2.22 -5.78
N ALA A 86 -9.76 2.68 -5.23
CA ALA A 86 -9.67 3.06 -3.83
C ALA A 86 -10.66 4.18 -3.47
N ILE A 87 -10.79 5.21 -4.33
CA ILE A 87 -11.77 6.29 -4.13
C ILE A 87 -13.20 5.73 -4.14
N ARG A 88 -13.56 4.93 -5.16
CA ARG A 88 -14.89 4.32 -5.29
C ARG A 88 -15.28 3.50 -4.06
N VAL A 89 -14.37 2.67 -3.56
CA VAL A 89 -14.61 1.83 -2.38
C VAL A 89 -14.84 2.68 -1.12
N ARG A 90 -14.08 3.77 -0.97
CA ARG A 90 -14.26 4.69 0.15
C ARG A 90 -15.57 5.48 0.06
N CYS A 91 -15.99 5.81 -1.16
CA CYS A 91 -17.30 6.41 -1.37
C CYS A 91 -18.43 5.43 -0.99
N GLN A 92 -18.33 4.16 -1.35
CA GLN A 92 -19.30 3.12 -0.98
C GLN A 92 -19.42 2.91 0.54
N THR A 93 -18.31 3.03 1.27
CA THR A 93 -18.27 2.92 2.73
C THR A 93 -18.65 4.21 3.44
N ARG A 94 -19.03 5.27 2.70
CA ARG A 94 -19.33 6.61 3.22
C ARG A 94 -18.18 7.22 4.02
N ASP A 95 -16.95 6.81 3.71
CA ASP A 95 -15.73 7.32 4.34
C ASP A 95 -15.26 8.58 3.62
N LEU A 96 -15.89 9.72 3.96
CA LEU A 96 -15.60 11.01 3.33
C LEU A 96 -14.14 11.42 3.55
N ALA A 97 -13.63 11.29 4.78
CA ALA A 97 -12.30 11.73 5.15
C ALA A 97 -11.24 11.07 4.27
N ASN A 98 -11.32 9.75 4.11
CA ASN A 98 -10.36 9.05 3.28
C ASN A 98 -10.67 9.17 1.78
N SER A 99 -11.94 9.29 1.37
CA SER A 99 -12.28 9.56 -0.04
C SER A 99 -11.64 10.86 -0.53
N LEU A 100 -11.67 11.90 0.30
CA LEU A 100 -11.02 13.18 0.03
C LEU A 100 -9.49 13.08 0.05
N ALA A 101 -8.93 12.28 0.95
CA ALA A 101 -7.48 12.06 1.02
C ALA A 101 -6.96 11.34 -0.25
N GLU A 102 -7.68 10.34 -0.74
CA GLU A 102 -7.33 9.64 -1.99
C GLU A 102 -7.58 10.50 -3.22
N SER A 103 -8.66 11.28 -3.25
CA SER A 103 -9.00 12.13 -4.41
C SER A 103 -7.97 13.24 -4.64
N ARG A 104 -7.27 13.69 -3.59
CA ARG A 104 -6.13 14.63 -3.70
C ARG A 104 -4.89 14.02 -4.36
N LYS A 105 -4.79 12.69 -4.45
CA LYS A 105 -3.67 11.98 -5.09
C LYS A 105 -3.87 11.79 -6.60
N VAL A 106 -5.03 12.14 -7.13
CA VAL A 106 -5.36 12.12 -8.56
C VAL A 106 -5.67 13.53 -9.05
N THR A 107 -5.69 13.72 -10.36
CA THR A 107 -6.01 14.99 -11.01
C THR A 107 -7.52 15.27 -10.95
N ALA A 108 -7.91 16.54 -11.15
CA ALA A 108 -9.32 16.96 -11.23
C ALA A 108 -10.12 16.14 -12.26
N ARG A 109 -9.53 15.91 -13.44
CA ARG A 109 -10.14 15.13 -14.52
C ARG A 109 -10.42 13.69 -14.11
N GLU A 110 -9.48 13.07 -13.39
CA GLU A 110 -9.60 11.70 -12.90
C GLU A 110 -10.63 11.60 -11.76
N ARG A 111 -10.69 12.60 -10.87
CA ARG A 111 -11.73 12.67 -9.83
C ARG A 111 -13.14 12.73 -10.44
N GLN A 112 -13.32 13.49 -11.51
CA GLN A 112 -14.61 13.61 -12.19
C GLN A 112 -15.13 12.27 -12.71
N GLU A 113 -14.26 11.31 -13.05
CA GLU A 113 -14.69 9.98 -13.50
C GLU A 113 -15.40 9.17 -12.41
N VAL A 114 -15.05 9.40 -11.14
CA VAL A 114 -15.65 8.71 -9.99
C VAL A 114 -16.59 9.61 -9.19
N ALA A 115 -16.70 10.90 -9.55
CA ALA A 115 -17.53 11.86 -8.85
C ALA A 115 -19.02 11.50 -8.90
N SER A 116 -19.55 11.11 -10.06
CA SER A 116 -20.96 10.69 -10.21
C SER A 116 -21.29 9.44 -9.39
N GLU A 117 -20.34 8.50 -9.32
CA GLU A 117 -20.49 7.31 -8.50
C GLU A 117 -20.47 7.65 -7.00
N CYS A 118 -19.55 8.51 -6.57
CA CYS A 118 -19.49 8.97 -5.19
C CYS A 118 -20.73 9.78 -4.78
N GLN A 119 -21.30 10.58 -5.68
CA GLN A 119 -22.55 11.30 -5.46
C GLN A 119 -23.73 10.37 -5.18
N THR A 120 -23.75 9.16 -5.76
CA THR A 120 -24.77 8.14 -5.46
C THR A 120 -24.72 7.69 -3.98
N TYR A 121 -23.60 7.90 -3.30
CA TYR A 121 -23.40 7.59 -1.88
C TYR A 121 -23.40 8.85 -0.99
N ASP A 122 -23.92 9.99 -1.48
CA ASP A 122 -23.93 11.28 -0.79
C ASP A 122 -22.52 11.84 -0.49
N ILE A 123 -21.51 11.46 -1.29
CA ILE A 123 -20.14 11.98 -1.19
C ILE A 123 -19.81 12.90 -2.37
N GLU A 124 -19.47 14.14 -2.06
CA GLU A 124 -18.99 15.11 -3.03
C GLU A 124 -17.46 15.16 -3.05
N LEU A 125 -16.87 14.89 -4.22
CA LEU A 125 -15.44 15.06 -4.43
C LEU A 125 -15.17 16.49 -4.92
N PRO A 126 -14.20 17.21 -4.33
CA PRO A 126 -13.88 18.56 -4.76
C PRO A 126 -13.34 18.56 -6.21
N PRO A 127 -13.67 19.59 -6.99
CA PRO A 127 -13.18 19.75 -8.35
C PRO A 127 -11.65 19.80 -8.41
#